data_AF-X1B5X1-F1
#
_entry.id   AF-X1B5X1-F1
#
_cell.length_a   1.000
_cell.length_b   1.000
_cell.length_c   1.000
_cell.angle_alpha   90.00
_cell.angle_beta   90.00
_cell.angle_gamma   90.00
#
_symmetry.space_group_name_H-M   'P 1'
#
loop_
_entity.id
_entity.type
_entity.pdbx_description
1 polymer ?
#
loop_
_entity_poly.entity_id
_entity_poly.type
_entity_poly.pdbx_seq_one_letter_code
_entity_poly.pdbx_strand_id
1 'polypeptide(L)'
;MYKLIKKGKIIFFVNAFAANDRYSTLLIWKNVKKIFDLNNLPVIGIVNSREDRVLRAIQFAHIFAKEITLSKIILVGPLSKLTERTFLKLKVPDNKILNLGRITNTEEILQTVLQSVNNKNEVILIGLGNTKGVGQNFIEYFNKFGEVK
;
A
#
# COMPACT_ATOMS: atom_id res chain seq x y z
N MET A 1 -11.91 -0.35 9.27
CA MET A 1 -10.85 0.46 8.61
C MET A 1 -10.22 1.33 9.69
N TYR A 2 -9.02 1.88 9.51
CA TYR A 2 -8.42 2.78 10.52
C TYR A 2 -8.31 4.20 10.01
N LYS A 3 -8.53 5.17 10.90
CA LYS A 3 -8.23 6.58 10.70
C LYS A 3 -7.08 6.98 11.62
N LEU A 4 -6.06 7.63 11.08
CA LEU A 4 -4.93 8.16 11.84
C LEU A 4 -4.71 9.62 11.49
N ILE A 5 -4.57 10.48 12.50
CA ILE A 5 -4.18 11.88 12.31
C ILE A 5 -2.68 11.99 12.60
N LYS A 6 -1.91 12.49 11.64
CA LYS A 6 -0.45 12.58 11.72
C LYS A 6 0.04 13.85 11.04
N LYS A 7 0.78 14.69 11.77
CA LYS A 7 1.31 15.99 11.26
C LYS A 7 0.23 16.84 10.56
N GLY A 8 -0.96 16.91 11.14
CA GLY A 8 -2.10 17.67 10.59
C GLY A 8 -2.79 17.04 9.38
N LYS A 9 -2.39 15.83 8.94
CA LYS A 9 -3.00 15.09 7.83
C LYS A 9 -3.75 13.86 8.31
N ILE A 10 -4.80 13.46 7.61
CA ILE A 10 -5.60 12.28 7.89
C ILE A 10 -5.17 11.15 6.94
N ILE A 11 -4.86 9.99 7.53
CA ILE A 11 -4.57 8.76 6.81
C ILE A 11 -5.70 7.77 7.06
N PHE A 12 -6.37 7.34 6.00
CA PHE A 12 -7.31 6.23 6.04
C PHE A 12 -6.58 4.95 5.64
N PHE A 13 -6.35 4.06 6.60
CA PHE A 13 -5.68 2.80 6.35
C PHE A 13 -6.67 1.65 6.13
N VAL A 14 -6.53 1.01 4.97
CA VAL A 14 -7.28 -0.19 4.57
C VAL A 14 -6.31 -1.36 4.54
N ASN A 15 -6.47 -2.28 5.49
CA ASN A 15 -5.67 -3.49 5.53
C ASN A 15 -6.17 -4.51 4.49
N ALA A 16 -5.40 -4.68 3.41
CA ALA A 16 -5.60 -5.75 2.43
C ALA A 16 -4.40 -6.72 2.36
N PHE A 17 -3.48 -6.68 3.34
CA PHE A 17 -2.36 -7.63 3.41
C PHE A 17 -2.82 -9.07 3.64
N ALA A 18 -3.98 -9.25 4.28
CA ALA A 18 -4.57 -10.57 4.50
C ALA A 18 -5.24 -11.15 3.24
N ALA A 19 -5.37 -10.38 2.15
CA ALA A 19 -5.95 -10.88 0.91
C ALA A 19 -4.99 -11.88 0.24
N ASN A 20 -5.36 -13.16 0.26
CA ASN A 20 -4.50 -14.25 -0.21
C ASN A 20 -4.55 -14.49 -1.71
N ASP A 21 -5.57 -13.95 -2.38
CA ASP A 21 -5.91 -14.21 -3.78
C ASP A 21 -6.49 -12.96 -4.46
N ARG A 22 -6.59 -13.02 -5.79
CA ARG A 22 -7.10 -11.93 -6.63
C ARG A 22 -8.52 -11.51 -6.25
N TYR A 23 -9.43 -12.45 -6.04
CA TYR A 23 -10.84 -12.14 -5.78
C TYR A 23 -10.99 -11.37 -4.47
N SER A 24 -10.33 -11.83 -3.40
CA SER A 24 -10.30 -11.16 -2.10
C SER A 24 -9.74 -9.74 -2.19
N THR A 25 -8.64 -9.55 -2.94
CA THR A 25 -8.06 -8.22 -3.18
C THR A 25 -9.06 -7.30 -3.90
N LEU A 26 -9.70 -7.77 -4.97
CA LEU A 26 -10.64 -6.96 -5.75
C LEU A 26 -11.92 -6.64 -4.99
N LEU A 27 -12.36 -7.53 -4.10
CA LEU A 27 -13.51 -7.27 -3.23
C LEU A 27 -13.20 -6.12 -2.27
N ILE A 28 -12.01 -6.11 -1.64
CA ILE A 28 -11.57 -4.99 -0.80
C ILE A 28 -11.48 -3.71 -1.63
N TRP A 29 -10.88 -3.76 -2.82
CA TRP A 29 -10.80 -2.60 -3.71
C TRP A 29 -12.17 -2.05 -4.12
N LYS A 30 -13.14 -2.93 -4.40
CA LYS A 30 -14.53 -2.54 -4.68
C LYS A 30 -15.15 -1.81 -3.48
N ASN A 31 -14.86 -2.24 -2.25
CA ASN A 31 -15.35 -1.57 -1.05
C ASN A 31 -14.69 -0.19 -0.84
N VAL A 32 -13.38 -0.07 -1.11
CA VAL A 32 -12.68 1.23 -1.07
C VAL A 32 -13.35 2.23 -2.01
N LYS A 33 -13.68 1.82 -3.25
CA LYS A 33 -14.39 2.66 -4.24
C LYS A 33 -15.79 3.09 -3.82
N LYS A 34 -16.43 2.37 -2.89
CA LYS A 34 -17.77 2.73 -2.38
C LYS A 34 -17.71 3.71 -1.22
N ILE A 35 -16.64 3.65 -0.43
CA ILE A 35 -16.46 4.44 0.80
C ILE A 35 -15.84 5.80 0.49
N PHE A 36 -14.97 5.87 -0.51
CA PHE A 36 -14.17 7.05 -0.81
C PHE A 36 -14.40 7.60 -2.21
N ASP A 37 -14.38 8.93 -2.32
CA ASP A 37 -14.26 9.62 -3.59
C ASP A 37 -12.79 9.63 -4.06
N LEU A 38 -12.48 8.67 -4.94
CA LEU A 38 -11.13 8.47 -5.45
C LEU A 38 -10.65 9.56 -6.42
N ASN A 39 -11.55 10.43 -6.90
CA ASN A 39 -11.15 11.56 -7.76
C ASN A 39 -10.48 12.67 -6.95
N ASN A 40 -10.81 12.78 -5.66
CA ASN A 40 -10.35 13.86 -4.79
C ASN A 40 -9.24 13.43 -3.82
N LEU A 41 -9.15 12.13 -3.52
CA LEU A 41 -8.20 11.57 -2.56
C LEU A 41 -7.12 10.71 -3.24
N PRO A 42 -5.83 10.98 -2.97
CA PRO A 42 -4.76 10.11 -3.45
C PRO A 42 -4.85 8.73 -2.78
N VAL A 43 -4.68 7.68 -3.59
CA VAL A 43 -4.63 6.30 -3.13
C VAL A 43 -3.19 5.80 -3.23
N ILE A 44 -2.59 5.47 -2.10
CA ILE A 44 -1.22 4.95 -2.02
C ILE A 44 -1.26 3.49 -1.61
N GLY A 45 -0.62 2.64 -2.41
CA GLY A 45 -0.46 1.21 -2.10
C GLY A 45 0.87 0.93 -1.41
N ILE A 46 0.84 0.36 -0.21
CA ILE A 46 2.03 -0.24 0.42
C ILE A 46 2.09 -1.71 0.00
N VAL A 47 2.96 -2.05 -0.95
CA VAL A 47 3.11 -3.42 -1.46
C VAL A 47 4.23 -4.11 -0.71
N ASN A 48 3.86 -5.01 0.21
CA ASN A 48 4.81 -5.79 0.99
C ASN A 48 5.05 -7.17 0.37
N SER A 49 6.31 -7.59 0.37
CA SER A 49 6.74 -8.89 -0.14
C SER A 49 7.34 -9.77 0.97
N ARG A 50 7.50 -11.07 0.67
CA ARG A 50 8.16 -12.05 1.55
C ARG A 50 9.20 -12.80 0.73
N GLU A 51 10.35 -13.12 1.32
CA GLU A 51 11.53 -13.62 0.60
C GLU A 51 11.28 -14.96 -0.12
N ASP A 52 10.61 -15.89 0.54
CA ASP A 52 10.31 -17.23 0.04
C ASP A 52 9.08 -17.29 -0.91
N ARG A 53 8.48 -16.14 -1.27
CA ARG A 53 7.23 -16.07 -2.05
C ARG A 53 7.38 -15.30 -3.38
N VAL A 54 8.43 -15.63 -4.13
CA VAL A 54 8.80 -15.01 -5.42
C VAL A 54 7.64 -14.98 -6.43
N LEU A 55 7.02 -16.12 -6.72
CA LEU A 55 5.93 -16.20 -7.70
C LEU A 55 4.71 -15.37 -7.30
N ARG A 56 4.39 -15.32 -6.00
CA ARG A 56 3.28 -14.52 -5.48
C ARG A 56 3.55 -13.03 -5.62
N ALA A 57 4.78 -12.57 -5.37
CA ALA A 57 5.14 -11.16 -5.56
C ALA A 57 4.91 -10.72 -7.02
N ILE A 58 5.28 -11.57 -7.98
CA ILE A 58 5.06 -11.32 -9.41
C ILE A 58 3.55 -11.32 -9.73
N GLN A 59 2.80 -12.32 -9.27
CA GLN A 59 1.35 -12.41 -9.51
C GLN A 59 0.60 -11.20 -8.95
N PHE A 60 0.90 -10.79 -7.72
CA PHE A 60 0.28 -9.63 -7.11
C PHE A 60 0.63 -8.33 -7.82
N ALA A 61 1.88 -8.16 -8.27
CA ALA A 61 2.25 -7.02 -9.10
C ALA A 61 1.39 -6.94 -10.39
N HIS A 62 1.10 -8.08 -11.03
CA HIS A 62 0.20 -8.12 -12.20
C HIS A 62 -1.22 -7.68 -11.86
N ILE A 63 -1.79 -8.18 -10.75
CA ILE A 63 -3.13 -7.80 -10.30
C ILE A 63 -3.17 -6.30 -10.00
N PHE A 64 -2.21 -5.80 -9.21
CA PHE A 64 -2.21 -4.41 -8.75
C PHE A 64 -1.96 -3.43 -9.91
N ALA A 65 -1.13 -3.79 -10.89
CA ALA A 65 -0.86 -2.95 -12.05
C ALA A 65 -2.07 -2.82 -13.00
N LYS A 66 -2.87 -3.90 -13.13
CA LYS A 66 -3.93 -3.98 -14.14
C LYS A 66 -5.32 -3.64 -13.59
N GLU A 67 -5.55 -3.86 -12.29
CA GLU A 67 -6.91 -3.90 -11.75
C GLU A 67 -7.14 -2.93 -10.59
N ILE A 68 -6.08 -2.34 -10.06
CA ILE A 68 -6.13 -1.38 -8.95
C ILE A 68 -5.54 -0.06 -9.40
N THR A 69 -6.29 1.03 -9.21
CA THR A 69 -5.83 2.37 -9.57
C THR A 69 -5.14 3.00 -8.37
N LEU A 70 -3.82 3.13 -8.45
CA LEU A 70 -2.99 3.75 -7.42
C LEU A 70 -2.36 5.04 -7.93
N SER A 71 -2.37 6.07 -7.09
CA SER A 71 -1.65 7.33 -7.30
C SER A 71 -0.15 7.12 -7.12
N LYS A 72 0.24 6.32 -6.11
CA LYS A 72 1.63 5.95 -5.82
C LYS A 72 1.70 4.54 -5.26
N ILE A 73 2.80 3.84 -5.55
CA ILE A 73 3.11 2.49 -5.10
C ILE A 73 4.41 2.57 -4.30
N ILE A 74 4.34 2.21 -3.03
CA ILE A 74 5.49 2.11 -2.15
C ILE A 74 5.81 0.64 -1.93
N LEU A 75 7.01 0.22 -2.33
CA LEU A 75 7.45 -1.17 -2.25
C LEU A 75 8.25 -1.39 -0.98
N VAL A 76 7.89 -2.42 -0.21
CA VAL A 76 8.58 -2.78 1.03
C VAL A 76 8.84 -4.29 1.10
N GLY A 77 9.78 -4.66 1.96
CA GLY A 77 10.18 -6.05 2.15
C GLY A 77 11.22 -6.56 1.14
N PRO A 78 11.66 -7.82 1.31
CA PRO A 78 12.87 -8.36 0.72
C PRO A 78 12.85 -8.47 -0.81
N LEU A 79 11.68 -8.66 -1.44
CA LEU A 79 11.56 -8.78 -2.90
C LEU A 79 11.16 -7.46 -3.57
N SER A 80 11.23 -6.34 -2.87
CA SER A 80 10.90 -5.00 -3.39
C SER A 80 11.51 -4.70 -4.77
N LYS A 81 12.81 -4.97 -4.98
CA LYS A 81 13.49 -4.78 -6.28
C LYS A 81 12.93 -5.67 -7.39
N LEU A 82 12.55 -6.91 -7.09
CA LEU A 82 11.91 -7.80 -8.05
C LEU A 82 10.52 -7.27 -8.43
N THR A 83 9.75 -6.86 -7.43
CA THR A 83 8.41 -6.28 -7.60
C THR A 83 8.47 -5.00 -8.43
N GLU A 84 9.44 -4.12 -8.17
CA GLU A 84 9.71 -2.90 -8.95
C GLU A 84 9.96 -3.21 -10.42
N ARG A 85 10.91 -4.11 -10.70
CA ARG A 85 11.19 -4.56 -12.09
C ARG A 85 9.95 -5.13 -12.76
N THR A 86 9.10 -5.81 -12.02
CA THR A 86 7.85 -6.39 -12.53
C THR A 86 6.84 -5.29 -12.89
N PHE A 87 6.66 -4.28 -12.02
CA PHE A 87 5.80 -3.12 -12.31
C PHE A 87 6.28 -2.33 -13.53
N LEU A 88 7.58 -2.09 -13.65
CA LEU A 88 8.17 -1.40 -14.82
C LEU A 88 7.95 -2.18 -16.12
N LYS A 89 8.11 -3.51 -16.10
CA LYS A 89 7.78 -4.38 -17.25
C LYS A 89 6.30 -4.30 -17.63
N LEU A 90 5.43 -4.14 -16.65
CA LEU A 90 3.98 -3.95 -16.82
C LEU A 90 3.59 -2.52 -17.20
N LYS A 91 4.58 -1.66 -17.53
CA LYS A 91 4.38 -0.27 -17.97
C LYS A 91 3.74 0.63 -16.91
N VAL A 92 3.88 0.28 -15.63
CA VAL A 92 3.59 1.24 -14.55
C VAL A 92 4.63 2.36 -14.62
N PRO A 93 4.21 3.64 -14.64
CA PRO A 93 5.14 4.77 -14.69
C PRO A 93 6.13 4.76 -13.52
N ASP A 94 7.42 4.94 -13.82
CA ASP A 94 8.49 4.90 -12.83
C ASP A 94 8.29 5.92 -11.69
N ASN A 95 7.82 7.13 -12.03
CA ASN A 95 7.53 8.18 -11.06
C ASN A 95 6.37 7.84 -10.08
N LYS A 96 5.57 6.80 -10.36
CA LYS A 96 4.57 6.28 -9.42
C LYS A 96 5.14 5.28 -8.43
N ILE A 97 6.34 4.77 -8.65
CA ILE A 97 6.94 3.72 -7.84
C ILE A 97 7.96 4.36 -6.91
N LEU A 98 7.95 3.94 -5.65
CA LEU A 98 8.97 4.28 -4.67
C LEU A 98 9.41 3.03 -3.93
N ASN A 99 10.66 2.63 -4.12
CA ASN A 99 11.20 1.44 -3.50
C ASN A 99 11.86 1.76 -2.16
N LEU A 100 11.22 1.33 -1.07
CA LEU A 100 11.69 1.44 0.31
C LEU A 100 12.04 0.06 0.90
N GLY A 101 12.48 -0.89 0.07
CA GLY A 101 12.70 -2.28 0.46
C GLY A 101 13.61 -2.52 1.67
N ARG A 102 14.50 -1.56 1.97
CA ARG A 102 15.42 -1.61 3.12
C ARG A 102 14.84 -1.00 4.39
N ILE A 103 13.72 -0.28 4.30
CA ILE A 103 13.08 0.38 5.43
C ILE A 103 12.04 -0.57 6.01
N THR A 104 12.17 -0.86 7.30
CA THR A 104 11.24 -1.72 8.05
C THR A 104 10.42 -0.95 9.08
N ASN A 105 10.82 0.30 9.37
CA ASN A 105 10.18 1.17 10.34
C ASN A 105 8.91 1.81 9.75
N THR A 106 7.76 1.53 10.37
CA THR A 106 6.46 2.06 9.92
C THR A 106 6.39 3.58 9.94
N GLU A 107 7.00 4.24 10.94
CA GLU A 107 6.98 5.70 11.09
C GLU A 107 7.70 6.37 9.91
N GLU A 108 8.87 5.86 9.54
CA GLU A 108 9.66 6.36 8.41
C GLU A 108 8.93 6.20 7.07
N ILE A 109 8.26 5.05 6.87
CA ILE A 109 7.44 4.82 5.69
C ILE A 109 6.25 5.78 5.66
N LEU A 110 5.57 5.99 6.80
CA LEU A 110 4.46 6.95 6.90
C LEU A 110 4.91 8.40 6.67
N GLN A 111 6.09 8.79 7.14
CA GLN A 111 6.64 10.11 6.83
C GLN A 111 6.83 10.29 5.32
N THR A 112 7.32 9.26 4.65
CA THR A 112 7.48 9.25 3.19
C THR A 112 6.13 9.35 2.47
N VAL A 113 5.10 8.63 2.95
CA VAL A 113 3.71 8.74 2.47
C VAL A 113 3.23 10.19 2.56
N LEU A 114 3.36 10.82 3.73
CA LEU A 114 2.87 12.18 4.00
C LEU A 114 3.57 13.26 3.16
N GLN A 115 4.88 13.09 2.90
CA GLN A 115 5.66 13.96 2.00
C GLN A 115 5.23 13.79 0.53
N SER A 116 4.80 12.59 0.14
CA SER A 116 4.37 12.35 -1.25
C SER A 116 3.00 12.96 -1.60
N VAL A 117 2.22 13.37 -0.59
CA VAL A 117 0.87 13.95 -0.75
C VAL A 117 0.83 15.42 -0.32
N ASN A 118 1.92 16.18 -0.50
CA ASN A 118 2.13 17.52 0.08
C ASN A 118 0.91 18.47 -0.01
N ASN A 119 0.14 18.44 -1.09
CA ASN A 119 -0.99 19.36 -1.31
C ASN A 119 -2.37 18.81 -0.86
N LYS A 120 -2.41 17.63 -0.23
CA LYS A 120 -3.64 16.97 0.22
C LYS A 120 -3.61 16.72 1.73
N ASN A 121 -4.71 17.06 2.39
CA ASN A 121 -4.87 16.87 3.83
C ASN A 121 -5.31 15.45 4.18
N GLU A 122 -5.81 14.69 3.21
CA GLU A 122 -6.31 13.33 3.39
C GLU A 122 -5.67 12.39 2.36
N VAL A 123 -5.40 11.15 2.78
CA VAL A 123 -4.84 10.10 1.91
C VAL A 123 -5.42 8.75 2.28
N ILE A 124 -5.66 7.91 1.26
CA ILE A 124 -6.03 6.51 1.43
C ILE A 124 -4.78 5.67 1.30
N LEU A 125 -4.46 4.91 2.33
CA LEU A 125 -3.33 4.00 2.39
C LEU A 125 -3.84 2.56 2.37
N ILE A 126 -3.50 1.80 1.32
CA ILE A 126 -3.93 0.39 1.20
C ILE A 126 -2.72 -0.51 1.36
N GLY A 127 -2.75 -1.38 2.37
CA GLY A 127 -1.73 -2.40 2.56
C GLY A 127 -1.98 -3.61 1.67
N LEU A 128 -1.05 -3.98 0.80
CA LEU A 128 -1.21 -5.00 -0.24
C LEU A 128 -0.06 -6.02 -0.19
N GLY A 129 -0.35 -7.27 -0.56
CA GLY A 129 0.66 -8.33 -0.58
C GLY A 129 0.76 -9.04 0.77
N ASN A 130 1.97 -9.31 1.26
CA ASN A 130 2.17 -10.22 2.39
C ASN A 130 1.89 -9.56 3.76
N THR A 131 1.25 -10.29 4.67
CA THR A 131 1.01 -9.82 6.05
C THR A 131 2.25 -9.81 6.94
N LYS A 132 3.18 -10.76 6.83
CA LYS A 132 4.34 -10.81 7.73
C LYS A 132 5.36 -9.69 7.47
N GLY A 133 6.20 -9.39 8.47
CA GLY A 133 7.23 -8.36 8.37
C GLY A 133 6.62 -6.97 8.39
N VAL A 134 6.96 -6.14 7.40
CA VAL A 134 6.46 -4.75 7.33
C VAL A 134 4.93 -4.67 7.34
N GLY A 135 4.24 -5.61 6.67
CA GLY A 135 2.78 -5.68 6.70
C GLY A 135 2.20 -5.82 8.12
N GLN A 136 2.87 -6.57 8.99
CA GLN A 136 2.45 -6.82 10.37
C GLN A 136 2.72 -5.58 11.21
N ASN A 137 3.90 -4.97 11.04
CA ASN A 137 4.26 -3.72 11.69
C ASN A 137 3.23 -2.62 11.37
N PHE A 138 2.71 -2.55 10.14
CA PHE A 138 1.63 -1.63 9.77
C PHE A 138 0.34 -1.94 10.53
N ILE A 139 -0.10 -3.20 10.53
CA ILE A 139 -1.33 -3.61 11.21
C ILE A 139 -1.26 -3.28 12.70
N GLU A 140 -0.18 -3.65 13.36
CA GLU A 140 0.04 -3.38 14.79
C GLU A 140 0.10 -1.88 15.09
N TYR A 141 0.78 -1.10 14.26
CA TYR A 141 0.84 0.35 14.40
C TYR A 141 -0.54 0.99 14.32
N PHE A 142 -1.34 0.66 13.30
CA PHE A 142 -2.67 1.22 13.14
C PHE A 142 -3.67 0.70 14.18
N ASN A 143 -3.50 -0.52 14.68
CA ASN A 143 -4.27 -1.01 15.83
C ASN A 143 -3.97 -0.18 17.10
N LYS A 144 -2.70 0.22 17.29
CA LYS A 144 -2.27 0.94 18.50
C LYS A 144 -2.59 2.44 18.46
N PHE A 145 -2.45 3.07 17.30
CA PHE A 145 -2.52 4.53 17.17
C PHE A 145 -3.69 5.03 16.32
N GLY A 146 -4.36 4.14 15.59
CA GLY A 146 -5.50 4.48 14.75
C GLY A 146 -6.83 4.34 15.47
N GLU A 147 -7.80 5.15 15.06
CA GLU A 147 -9.21 5.04 15.44
C GLU A 147 -9.93 4.09 14.47
N VAL A 148 -10.73 3.16 15.00
CA VAL A 148 -11.55 2.26 14.17
C VAL A 148 -12.70 3.05 13.56
N LYS A 149 -12.86 2.94 12.23
CA LYS A 149 -13.94 3.52 11.45
C LYS A 149 -14.63 2.46 10.59
#